data_AF-W6UTK8-F1
#
_entry.id   AF-W6UTK8-F1
#
_cell.length_a   1.000
_cell.length_b   1.000
_cell.length_c   1.000
_cell.angle_alpha   90.00
_cell.angle_beta   90.00
_cell.angle_gamma   90.00
#
_symmetry.space_group_name_H-M   'P 1'
#
loop_
_entity.id
_entity.type
_entity.pdbx_description
1 polymer ?
#
loop_
_entity_poly.entity_id
_entity_poly.type
_entity_poly.pdbx_seq_one_letter_code
_entity_poly.pdbx_strand_id
1 'polypeptide(L)'
;MNPEDVKVEERGYGKTFFFRINGEALFVRGSNWIPARLFAGGGTDAAVVEAHLLQSAALGGVQMLRVWGGGRYEARRFYDLASRLGIMLWHDMMFACAMYKKPPSGEVDSAETEVRQQVRRLHHHPAIVVWATNNEVEVAAAQHWYGPKIDKQEYRRRFLDSIATIAMRSEIPTVQGPGYIPRRVLLSSPSNAESSTDPYGIDLNPQDPLSGDVHFYSYYEDLWDECTYPVTRFTSEYGIMSLPGPLAWLRSLDNSSSRPDDWMIRGQLMMHRLHKTDGIDILQRFIREKFGEPKVGQTKEETYTIWTYLTQLYQAIAYKTHINLLERHQCTIFTGAPNDNWDCISTGQGRSMGHLYWQLNDVWAAPTWSTIDVAGQWKIAHYLAIRGTASITHPIGRAVVSRVRNRVLVNWVPPINPPTDNQIRLSVVCSSILSFVPQPKVLFQSGDNFGPWKPNGCPLEVTNFTMKWLLSSCPSGVLTTVIENAVEQTNDTVLLLTPKEMAHQWPATAGSVSVTSVRRVNTTPPEIPSPPFRWDQAFEVQLRAKSPEIFVWLVIDPYINLDGWFSNNAFNMLTCEEHSLYYYIKGRIPVFEKRLWKAIRIYTLASIASDR
;
A
#
# COMPACT_ATOMS: atom_id res chain seq x y z
N MET A 1 -31.10 -0.60 4.62
CA MET A 1 -30.41 -0.61 3.32
C MET A 1 -31.01 0.51 2.49
N ASN A 2 -30.19 1.43 1.97
CA ASN A 2 -30.65 2.47 1.03
C ASN A 2 -31.00 1.79 -0.32
N PRO A 3 -32.16 2.06 -0.94
CA PRO A 3 -32.52 1.52 -2.26
C PRO A 3 -31.51 1.79 -3.39
N GLU A 4 -30.61 2.77 -3.22
CA GLU A 4 -29.53 3.07 -4.20
C GLU A 4 -28.31 2.14 -4.11
N ASP A 5 -28.32 1.24 -3.12
CA ASP A 5 -27.61 -0.04 -3.11
C ASP A 5 -27.77 -0.82 -4.41
N VAL A 6 -26.92 -0.59 -5.43
CA VAL A 6 -26.91 -1.44 -6.62
C VAL A 6 -26.62 -2.87 -6.19
N LYS A 7 -27.69 -3.64 -6.06
CA LYS A 7 -27.65 -5.07 -5.82
C LYS A 7 -27.08 -5.71 -7.08
N VAL A 8 -26.20 -6.67 -6.89
CA VAL A 8 -25.92 -7.64 -7.92
C VAL A 8 -27.17 -8.55 -7.98
N GLU A 9 -28.19 -8.13 -8.75
CA GLU A 9 -29.50 -8.83 -8.77
C GLU A 9 -29.47 -10.10 -9.62
N GLU A 10 -28.50 -10.24 -10.53
CA GLU A 10 -28.30 -11.47 -11.28
C GLU A 10 -27.57 -12.52 -10.44
N ARG A 11 -28.23 -13.66 -10.22
CA ARG A 11 -27.72 -14.81 -9.44
C ARG A 11 -26.35 -15.34 -9.91
N GLY A 12 -25.88 -14.96 -11.10
CA GLY A 12 -24.59 -15.36 -11.67
C GLY A 12 -23.38 -14.50 -11.29
N TYR A 13 -23.58 -13.37 -10.59
CA TYR A 13 -22.51 -12.39 -10.34
C TYR A 13 -22.10 -12.24 -8.87
N GLY A 14 -22.55 -13.12 -7.96
CA GLY A 14 -22.16 -13.10 -6.54
C GLY A 14 -22.79 -11.97 -5.72
N LYS A 15 -22.14 -11.54 -4.62
CA LYS A 15 -22.61 -10.44 -3.74
C LYS A 15 -21.56 -9.36 -3.58
N THR A 16 -21.99 -8.13 -3.36
CA THR A 16 -21.08 -7.03 -2.98
C THR A 16 -20.53 -7.22 -1.58
N PHE A 17 -19.35 -6.66 -1.33
CA PHE A 17 -18.74 -6.57 -0.01
C PHE A 17 -18.12 -5.18 0.14
N PHE A 18 -18.61 -4.40 1.10
CA PHE A 18 -18.19 -3.01 1.28
C PHE A 18 -18.56 -2.48 2.66
N PHE A 19 -17.97 -1.34 3.03
CA PHE A 19 -18.20 -0.69 4.31
C PHE A 19 -19.08 0.55 4.15
N ARG A 20 -20.01 0.72 5.10
CA ARG A 20 -20.93 1.84 5.22
C ARG A 20 -20.71 2.51 6.56
N ILE A 21 -20.11 3.70 6.57
CA ILE A 21 -19.86 4.45 7.81
C ILE A 21 -20.81 5.64 7.82
N ASN A 22 -21.69 5.70 8.82
CA ASN A 22 -22.73 6.74 8.93
C ASN A 22 -23.62 6.88 7.68
N GLY A 23 -23.85 5.77 6.96
CA GLY A 23 -24.66 5.73 5.74
C GLY A 23 -23.85 5.88 4.45
N GLU A 24 -22.61 6.34 4.50
CA GLU A 24 -21.76 6.57 3.34
C GLU A 24 -20.96 5.31 2.96
N ALA A 25 -21.05 4.88 1.71
CA ALA A 25 -20.23 3.81 1.17
C ALA A 25 -18.83 4.36 0.84
N LEU A 26 -17.78 3.67 1.27
CA LEU A 26 -16.39 4.12 1.11
C LEU A 26 -15.60 3.08 0.31
N PHE A 27 -14.84 3.54 -0.69
CA PHE A 27 -13.74 2.74 -1.23
C PHE A 27 -12.62 2.76 -0.19
N VAL A 28 -12.44 1.65 0.52
CA VAL A 28 -11.53 1.58 1.67
C VAL A 28 -10.09 1.40 1.19
N ARG A 29 -9.21 2.30 1.61
CA ARG A 29 -7.77 2.19 1.39
C ARG A 29 -7.08 1.82 2.69
N GLY A 30 -6.28 0.76 2.70
CA GLY A 30 -5.64 0.38 3.95
C GLY A 30 -4.52 -0.63 3.86
N SER A 31 -4.19 -1.20 5.00
CA SER A 31 -3.09 -2.14 5.16
C SER A 31 -3.33 -3.14 6.30
N ASN A 32 -2.48 -4.15 6.38
CA ASN A 32 -2.46 -5.10 7.49
C ASN A 32 -1.42 -4.66 8.54
N TRP A 33 -1.87 -4.57 9.79
CA TRP A 33 -1.06 -4.28 10.97
C TRP A 33 -0.56 -5.58 11.59
N ILE A 34 0.76 -5.67 11.77
CA ILE A 34 1.41 -6.72 12.58
C ILE A 34 2.01 -6.09 13.84
N PRO A 35 2.40 -6.87 14.87
CA PRO A 35 3.05 -6.32 16.04
C PRO A 35 4.21 -5.39 15.67
N ALA A 36 4.31 -4.23 16.30
CA ALA A 36 5.36 -3.24 15.94
C ALA A 36 6.77 -3.63 16.43
N ARG A 37 6.92 -4.79 17.08
CA ARG A 37 8.15 -5.28 17.71
C ARG A 37 8.02 -6.74 18.11
N LEU A 38 9.15 -7.42 18.21
CA LEU A 38 9.24 -8.80 18.69
C LEU A 38 8.78 -8.97 20.15
N PHE A 39 9.23 -8.08 21.04
CA PHE A 39 8.93 -8.18 22.47
C PHE A 39 7.83 -7.20 22.88
N ALA A 40 6.77 -7.73 23.49
CA ALA A 40 5.63 -6.95 23.91
C ALA A 40 5.95 -5.92 25.00
N GLY A 41 6.91 -6.23 25.87
CA GLY A 41 7.38 -5.35 26.95
C GLY A 41 8.31 -4.28 26.43
N GLY A 42 7.96 -3.00 26.65
CA GLY A 42 8.83 -1.89 26.24
C GLY A 42 8.38 -0.51 26.70
N GLY A 43 7.47 -0.43 27.68
CA GLY A 43 7.06 0.83 28.32
C GLY A 43 6.66 1.93 27.32
N THR A 44 7.25 3.12 27.50
CA THR A 44 7.03 4.32 26.70
C THR A 44 7.50 4.18 25.25
N ASP A 45 8.56 3.40 25.00
CA ASP A 45 9.11 3.24 23.65
C ASP A 45 8.16 2.48 22.74
N ALA A 46 7.38 1.55 23.30
CA ALA A 46 6.30 0.87 22.58
C ALA A 46 5.22 1.85 22.10
N ALA A 47 4.79 2.74 22.99
CA ALA A 47 3.80 3.75 22.65
C ALA A 47 4.30 4.71 21.56
N VAL A 48 5.58 5.10 21.61
CA VAL A 48 6.16 6.03 20.62
C VAL A 48 6.26 5.39 19.23
N VAL A 49 6.66 4.11 19.15
CA VAL A 49 6.72 3.39 17.87
C VAL A 49 5.31 3.16 17.31
N GLU A 50 4.36 2.66 18.12
CA GLU A 50 2.97 2.47 17.71
C GLU A 50 2.35 3.79 17.22
N ALA A 51 2.57 4.89 17.94
CA ALA A 51 2.06 6.20 17.57
C ALA A 51 2.67 6.70 16.25
N HIS A 52 3.98 6.55 16.08
CA HIS A 52 4.65 6.92 14.83
C HIS A 52 4.08 6.14 13.63
N LEU A 53 3.83 4.83 13.78
CA LEU A 53 3.28 4.00 12.71
C LEU A 53 1.83 4.39 12.38
N LEU A 54 0.98 4.60 13.39
CA LEU A 54 -0.40 5.04 13.18
C LEU A 54 -0.48 6.45 12.56
N GLN A 55 0.36 7.37 13.01
CA GLN A 55 0.46 8.71 12.41
C GLN A 55 1.00 8.65 10.99
N SER A 56 1.93 7.74 10.71
CA SER A 56 2.43 7.51 9.34
C SER A 56 1.34 6.98 8.44
N ALA A 57 0.57 5.98 8.89
CA ALA A 57 -0.57 5.44 8.16
C ALA A 57 -1.59 6.55 7.83
N ALA A 58 -1.99 7.34 8.82
CA ALA A 58 -2.90 8.47 8.61
C ALA A 58 -2.34 9.48 7.59
N LEU A 59 -1.07 9.86 7.73
CA LEU A 59 -0.40 10.78 6.80
C LEU A 59 -0.27 10.21 5.38
N GLY A 60 -0.13 8.89 5.25
CA GLY A 60 -0.14 8.18 3.98
C GLY A 60 -1.54 8.02 3.36
N GLY A 61 -2.61 8.43 4.06
CA GLY A 61 -3.98 8.27 3.60
C GLY A 61 -4.59 6.88 3.81
N VAL A 62 -4.01 6.08 4.70
CA VAL A 62 -4.60 4.81 5.17
C VAL A 62 -5.85 5.11 5.99
N GLN A 63 -6.97 4.55 5.57
CA GLN A 63 -8.28 4.69 6.21
C GLN A 63 -8.63 3.49 7.09
N MET A 64 -8.06 2.31 6.79
CA MET A 64 -8.30 1.09 7.55
C MET A 64 -7.00 0.32 7.82
N LEU A 65 -6.85 -0.19 9.03
CA LEU A 65 -5.84 -1.17 9.39
C LEU A 65 -6.51 -2.48 9.82
N ARG A 66 -6.09 -3.59 9.21
CA ARG A 66 -6.46 -4.93 9.67
C ARG A 66 -5.48 -5.39 10.74
N VAL A 67 -5.94 -5.51 11.98
CA VAL A 67 -5.14 -6.08 13.08
C VAL A 67 -5.12 -7.60 12.87
N TRP A 68 -4.04 -8.08 12.25
CA TRP A 68 -3.92 -9.44 11.74
C TRP A 68 -3.89 -10.51 12.85
N GLY A 69 -4.58 -11.63 12.61
CA GLY A 69 -4.84 -12.67 13.60
C GLY A 69 -3.63 -13.48 14.10
N GLY A 70 -2.46 -13.43 13.45
CA GLY A 70 -1.26 -14.07 14.00
C GLY A 70 -0.40 -13.13 14.85
N GLY A 71 -0.89 -11.91 15.08
CA GLY A 71 -0.26 -10.91 15.93
C GLY A 71 -0.72 -11.02 17.38
N ARG A 72 -1.25 -9.91 17.89
CA ARG A 72 -1.79 -9.81 19.25
C ARG A 72 -2.89 -8.75 19.32
N TYR A 73 -3.75 -8.82 20.33
CA TYR A 73 -4.56 -7.66 20.71
C TYR A 73 -3.65 -6.57 21.24
N GLU A 74 -3.70 -5.37 20.65
CA GLU A 74 -2.81 -4.29 21.02
C GLU A 74 -3.19 -3.64 22.37
N ALA A 75 -2.33 -2.76 22.86
CA ALA A 75 -2.60 -1.96 24.03
C ALA A 75 -3.77 -0.96 23.78
N ARG A 76 -4.52 -0.58 24.82
CA ARG A 76 -5.66 0.36 24.71
C ARG A 76 -5.34 1.64 23.93
N ARG A 77 -4.14 2.20 24.15
CA ARG A 77 -3.65 3.41 23.47
C ARG A 77 -3.62 3.31 21.94
N PHE A 78 -3.41 2.10 21.39
CA PHE A 78 -3.44 1.86 19.95
C PHE A 78 -4.84 2.14 19.38
N TYR A 79 -5.87 1.57 20.02
CA TYR A 79 -7.26 1.74 19.63
C TYR A 79 -7.77 3.17 19.89
N ASP A 80 -7.34 3.79 20.99
CA ASP A 80 -7.64 5.20 21.28
C ASP A 80 -7.05 6.12 20.21
N LEU A 81 -5.79 5.88 19.81
CA LEU A 81 -5.13 6.69 18.79
C LEU A 81 -5.71 6.45 17.40
N ALA A 82 -6.01 5.20 17.02
CA ALA A 82 -6.72 4.89 15.79
C ALA A 82 -8.07 5.62 15.71
N SER A 83 -8.83 5.62 16.82
CA SER A 83 -10.10 6.35 16.93
C SER A 83 -9.93 7.86 16.76
N ARG A 84 -8.87 8.46 17.32
CA ARG A 84 -8.58 9.90 17.18
C ARG A 84 -8.11 10.28 15.78
N LEU A 85 -7.38 9.40 15.11
CA LEU A 85 -6.88 9.62 13.76
C LEU A 85 -7.94 9.31 12.68
N GLY A 86 -9.07 8.71 13.05
CA GLY A 86 -10.09 8.27 12.10
C GLY A 86 -9.68 7.04 11.30
N ILE A 87 -8.79 6.20 11.82
CA ILE A 87 -8.39 4.93 11.20
C ILE A 87 -9.35 3.84 11.65
N MET A 88 -10.09 3.25 10.71
CA MET A 88 -10.93 2.08 10.93
C MET A 88 -10.08 0.84 11.21
N LEU A 89 -10.61 -0.09 11.97
CA LEU A 89 -9.97 -1.34 12.34
C LEU A 89 -10.87 -2.51 11.94
N TRP A 90 -10.33 -3.32 11.03
CA TRP A 90 -10.75 -4.72 10.87
C TRP A 90 -9.99 -5.52 11.92
N HIS A 91 -10.68 -6.16 12.86
CA HIS A 91 -10.03 -6.78 14.00
C HIS A 91 -10.20 -8.30 13.97
N ASP A 92 -9.15 -9.03 13.65
CA ASP A 92 -9.14 -10.49 13.74
C ASP A 92 -9.04 -10.92 15.21
N MET A 93 -9.63 -12.06 15.56
CA MET A 93 -9.23 -12.81 16.75
C MET A 93 -7.89 -13.50 16.50
N MET A 94 -7.13 -13.80 17.55
CA MET A 94 -5.71 -14.20 17.42
C MET A 94 -5.50 -15.67 16.99
N PHE A 95 -6.07 -16.04 15.85
CA PHE A 95 -5.91 -17.31 15.16
C PHE A 95 -5.43 -17.05 13.73
N ALA A 96 -4.39 -17.74 13.28
CA ALA A 96 -3.87 -17.56 11.93
C ALA A 96 -3.18 -18.82 11.39
N CYS A 97 -3.46 -19.17 10.13
CA CYS A 97 -2.71 -20.14 9.34
C CYS A 97 -2.39 -21.44 10.12
N ALA A 98 -3.39 -21.99 10.82
CA ALA A 98 -3.30 -23.25 11.56
C ALA A 98 -4.70 -23.80 11.83
N MET A 99 -4.80 -25.11 12.09
CA MET A 99 -6.05 -25.73 12.51
C MET A 99 -6.16 -25.76 14.04
N TYR A 100 -7.28 -25.27 14.57
CA TYR A 100 -7.50 -25.14 16.00
C TYR A 100 -8.67 -25.99 16.46
N LYS A 101 -8.44 -26.85 17.45
CA LYS A 101 -9.49 -27.68 18.05
C LYS A 101 -10.04 -27.01 19.30
N LYS A 102 -11.30 -27.25 19.66
CA LYS A 102 -11.78 -27.00 21.03
C LYS A 102 -11.42 -28.12 21.97
N PRO A 103 -11.23 -27.81 23.25
CA PRO A 103 -11.08 -28.84 24.26
C PRO A 103 -12.31 -29.79 24.32
N PRO A 104 -12.14 -30.96 24.96
CA PRO A 104 -13.23 -31.87 25.28
C PRO A 104 -14.40 -31.18 26.00
N SER A 105 -15.59 -31.76 25.86
CA SER A 105 -16.80 -31.24 26.51
C SER A 105 -16.63 -31.19 28.03
N GLY A 106 -16.98 -30.06 28.64
CA GLY A 106 -16.89 -29.84 30.09
C GLY A 106 -15.57 -29.21 30.57
N GLU A 107 -14.55 -29.13 29.71
CA GLU A 107 -13.31 -28.44 30.03
C GLU A 107 -13.39 -26.93 29.75
N VAL A 108 -12.55 -26.16 30.44
CA VAL A 108 -12.47 -24.71 30.25
C VAL A 108 -11.81 -24.41 28.91
N ASP A 109 -12.52 -23.70 28.03
CA ASP A 109 -11.95 -23.19 26.79
C ASP A 109 -11.30 -21.82 27.04
N SER A 110 -9.97 -21.82 27.09
CA SER A 110 -9.17 -20.60 27.28
C SER A 110 -9.39 -19.61 26.14
N ALA A 111 -9.61 -20.08 24.91
CA ALA A 111 -9.79 -19.22 23.76
C ALA A 111 -11.16 -18.52 23.78
N GLU A 112 -12.21 -19.21 24.24
CA GLU A 112 -13.51 -18.59 24.51
C GLU A 112 -13.42 -17.52 25.61
N THR A 113 -12.59 -17.78 26.62
CA THR A 113 -12.32 -16.83 27.71
C THR A 113 -11.59 -15.60 27.22
N GLU A 114 -10.56 -15.78 26.41
CA GLU A 114 -9.80 -14.72 25.76
C GLU A 114 -10.69 -13.83 24.91
N VAL A 115 -11.43 -14.39 23.94
CA VAL A 115 -12.28 -13.62 23.02
C VAL A 115 -13.34 -12.83 23.79
N ARG A 116 -13.97 -13.43 24.79
CA ARG A 116 -14.96 -12.74 25.64
C ARG A 116 -14.35 -11.53 26.35
N GLN A 117 -13.15 -11.68 26.90
CA GLN A 117 -12.45 -10.58 27.59
C GLN A 117 -12.02 -9.48 26.61
N GLN A 118 -11.47 -9.85 25.45
CA GLN A 118 -10.95 -8.89 24.48
C GLN A 118 -12.07 -8.10 23.79
N VAL A 119 -13.16 -8.75 23.38
CA VAL A 119 -14.29 -8.04 22.79
C VAL A 119 -14.93 -7.08 23.81
N ARG A 120 -15.16 -7.52 25.05
CA ARG A 120 -15.66 -6.62 26.12
C ARG A 120 -14.71 -5.46 26.40
N ARG A 121 -13.40 -5.69 26.32
CA ARG A 121 -12.39 -4.64 26.48
C ARG A 121 -12.42 -3.63 25.35
N LEU A 122 -12.74 -4.04 24.13
CA LEU A 122 -12.44 -3.28 22.91
C LEU A 122 -13.66 -2.72 22.18
N HIS A 123 -14.85 -3.31 22.33
CA HIS A 123 -16.02 -2.98 21.50
C HIS A 123 -16.47 -1.51 21.57
N HIS A 124 -16.13 -0.79 22.64
CA HIS A 124 -16.47 0.62 22.80
C HIS A 124 -15.59 1.56 21.94
N HIS A 125 -14.52 1.06 21.32
CA HIS A 125 -13.71 1.86 20.39
C HIS A 125 -14.44 1.99 19.04
N PRO A 126 -14.78 3.21 18.58
CA PRO A 126 -15.47 3.41 17.31
C PRO A 126 -14.60 3.05 16.10
N ALA A 127 -13.27 3.06 16.27
CA ALA A 127 -12.34 2.62 15.23
C ALA A 127 -12.62 1.18 14.78
N ILE A 128 -13.01 0.27 15.68
CA ILE A 128 -13.33 -1.11 15.27
C ILE A 128 -14.65 -1.08 14.50
N VAL A 129 -14.64 -1.59 13.27
CA VAL A 129 -15.82 -1.58 12.38
C VAL A 129 -16.28 -2.99 12.00
N VAL A 130 -15.40 -3.98 12.10
CA VAL A 130 -15.70 -5.39 11.85
C VAL A 130 -14.79 -6.29 12.68
N TRP A 131 -15.31 -7.43 13.11
CA TRP A 131 -14.52 -8.52 13.68
C TRP A 131 -14.37 -9.65 12.68
N ALA A 132 -13.25 -10.36 12.69
CA ALA A 132 -13.09 -11.63 11.99
C ALA A 132 -12.60 -12.71 12.95
N THR A 133 -13.04 -13.95 12.80
CA THR A 133 -12.67 -14.97 13.80
C THR A 133 -11.25 -15.50 13.64
N ASN A 134 -10.61 -15.32 12.48
CA ASN A 134 -9.26 -15.79 12.19
C ASN A 134 -8.71 -15.21 10.88
N ASN A 135 -7.42 -15.43 10.65
CA ASN A 135 -6.73 -15.27 9.37
C ASN A 135 -6.53 -16.64 8.68
N GLU A 136 -7.03 -16.76 7.45
CA GLU A 136 -6.78 -17.84 6.49
C GLU A 136 -7.10 -19.26 6.96
N VAL A 137 -7.80 -19.47 8.08
CA VAL A 137 -8.09 -20.83 8.55
C VAL A 137 -9.11 -21.49 7.62
N GLU A 138 -10.07 -20.73 7.08
CA GLU A 138 -11.02 -21.25 6.10
C GLU A 138 -10.33 -21.68 4.80
N VAL A 139 -9.50 -20.82 4.21
CA VAL A 139 -8.81 -21.11 2.95
C VAL A 139 -7.78 -22.23 3.12
N ALA A 140 -7.04 -22.25 4.23
CA ALA A 140 -6.14 -23.35 4.56
C ALA A 140 -6.90 -24.68 4.65
N ALA A 141 -8.16 -24.62 5.13
CA ALA A 141 -9.01 -25.78 5.18
C ALA A 141 -9.52 -26.22 3.80
N ALA A 142 -10.04 -25.29 3.01
CA ALA A 142 -10.55 -25.57 1.66
C ALA A 142 -9.46 -26.08 0.71
N GLN A 143 -8.23 -25.58 0.84
CA GLN A 143 -7.10 -25.90 -0.03
C GLN A 143 -6.14 -26.95 0.55
N HIS A 144 -6.48 -27.58 1.68
CA HIS A 144 -5.72 -28.69 2.26
C HIS A 144 -4.24 -28.39 2.57
N TRP A 145 -3.92 -27.17 3.06
CA TRP A 145 -2.52 -26.76 3.30
C TRP A 145 -1.74 -27.71 4.23
N TYR A 146 -2.42 -28.35 5.19
CA TYR A 146 -1.81 -29.27 6.16
C TYR A 146 -2.15 -30.75 5.89
N GLY A 147 -2.62 -31.06 4.69
CA GLY A 147 -3.00 -32.40 4.26
C GLY A 147 -4.51 -32.59 4.05
N PRO A 148 -4.91 -33.76 3.52
CA PRO A 148 -6.25 -33.97 2.98
C PRO A 148 -7.34 -34.18 4.04
N LYS A 149 -6.97 -34.49 5.29
CA LYS A 149 -7.93 -34.82 6.36
C LYS A 149 -8.22 -33.58 7.19
N ILE A 150 -9.30 -32.89 6.86
CA ILE A 150 -9.82 -31.80 7.67
C ILE A 150 -11.16 -32.18 8.26
N ASP A 151 -11.24 -32.01 9.57
CA ASP A 151 -12.47 -32.17 10.31
C ASP A 151 -13.29 -30.87 10.18
N LYS A 152 -14.16 -30.83 9.17
CA LYS A 152 -15.05 -29.68 8.93
C LYS A 152 -16.00 -29.44 10.10
N GLN A 153 -16.42 -30.50 10.78
CA GLN A 153 -17.27 -30.39 11.97
C GLN A 153 -16.52 -29.68 13.09
N GLU A 154 -15.23 -29.98 13.25
CA GLU A 154 -14.38 -29.32 14.25
C GLU A 154 -14.13 -27.84 13.92
N TYR A 155 -13.89 -27.50 12.65
CA TYR A 155 -13.80 -26.10 12.21
C TYR A 155 -15.09 -25.33 12.55
N ARG A 156 -16.25 -25.89 12.17
CA ARG A 156 -17.56 -25.32 12.47
C ARG A 156 -17.73 -25.10 13.97
N ARG A 157 -17.42 -26.14 14.77
CA ARG A 157 -17.55 -26.12 16.23
C ARG A 157 -16.69 -25.02 16.85
N ARG A 158 -15.45 -24.84 16.37
CA ARG A 158 -14.50 -23.84 16.87
C ARG A 158 -14.86 -22.43 16.41
N PHE A 159 -15.05 -22.18 15.12
CA PHE A 159 -15.15 -20.81 14.61
C PHE A 159 -16.59 -20.30 14.49
N LEU A 160 -17.50 -21.12 13.95
CA LEU A 160 -18.89 -20.71 13.72
C LEU A 160 -19.72 -20.78 15.02
N ASP A 161 -19.80 -21.97 15.61
CA ASP A 161 -20.67 -22.23 16.76
C ASP A 161 -20.09 -21.66 18.09
N SER A 162 -18.79 -21.33 18.12
CA SER A 162 -18.08 -20.83 19.32
C SER A 162 -17.54 -19.41 19.15
N ILE A 163 -16.41 -19.20 18.47
CA ILE A 163 -15.72 -17.90 18.46
C ILE A 163 -16.60 -16.77 17.89
N ALA A 164 -17.26 -16.98 16.74
CA ALA A 164 -18.16 -15.98 16.16
C ALA A 164 -19.32 -15.64 17.10
N THR A 165 -19.96 -16.68 17.66
CA THR A 165 -21.08 -16.53 18.61
C THR A 165 -20.65 -15.78 19.86
N ILE A 166 -19.47 -16.05 20.41
CA ILE A 166 -18.95 -15.39 21.61
C ILE A 166 -18.58 -13.95 21.30
N ALA A 167 -17.96 -13.66 20.17
CA ALA A 167 -17.64 -12.30 19.76
C ALA A 167 -18.93 -11.45 19.66
N MET A 168 -19.94 -11.93 18.93
CA MET A 168 -21.23 -11.25 18.80
C MET A 168 -21.91 -11.01 20.16
N ARG A 169 -21.97 -12.02 21.03
CA ARG A 169 -22.62 -11.90 22.35
C ARG A 169 -21.85 -11.00 23.31
N SER A 170 -20.52 -11.00 23.22
CA SER A 170 -19.65 -10.23 24.13
C SER A 170 -19.61 -8.75 23.80
N GLU A 171 -19.96 -8.38 22.57
CA GLU A 171 -20.07 -6.98 22.13
C GLU A 171 -21.34 -6.30 22.67
N ILE A 172 -22.40 -7.06 22.97
CA ILE A 172 -23.64 -6.51 23.53
C ILE A 172 -23.36 -5.99 24.95
N PRO A 173 -23.50 -4.68 25.22
CA PRO A 173 -23.29 -4.14 26.56
C PRO A 173 -24.35 -4.64 27.55
N THR A 174 -23.97 -4.77 28.82
CA THR A 174 -24.85 -5.29 29.89
C THR A 174 -26.03 -4.37 30.20
N VAL A 175 -25.88 -3.06 29.96
CA VAL A 175 -26.95 -2.07 30.10
C VAL A 175 -27.39 -1.65 28.70
N GLN A 176 -28.62 -2.03 28.32
CA GLN A 176 -29.17 -1.71 27.00
C GLN A 176 -29.65 -0.25 26.95
N GLY A 177 -29.09 0.54 26.04
CA GLY A 177 -29.85 1.62 25.40
C GLY A 177 -30.69 1.03 24.27
N PRO A 178 -31.87 1.58 23.96
CA PRO A 178 -32.64 1.13 22.79
C PRO A 178 -31.80 1.30 21.52
N GLY A 179 -31.66 0.22 20.74
CA GLY A 179 -31.11 0.26 19.38
C GLY A 179 -29.63 -0.09 19.17
N TYR A 180 -28.92 -0.66 20.16
CA TYR A 180 -27.56 -1.15 19.91
C TYR A 180 -27.57 -2.39 18.99
N ILE A 181 -26.90 -2.28 17.84
CA ILE A 181 -26.71 -3.39 16.89
C ILE A 181 -25.23 -3.80 16.96
N PRO A 182 -24.90 -5.04 17.40
CA PRO A 182 -23.54 -5.56 17.36
C PRO A 182 -22.96 -5.51 15.95
N ARG A 183 -21.66 -5.27 15.85
CA ARG A 183 -20.97 -5.33 14.56
C ARG A 183 -21.03 -6.73 13.96
N ARG A 184 -20.83 -6.77 12.64
CA ARG A 184 -20.72 -8.03 11.90
C ARG A 184 -19.45 -8.76 12.33
N VAL A 185 -19.55 -10.09 12.37
CA VAL A 185 -18.42 -10.99 12.59
C VAL A 185 -18.23 -11.84 11.33
N LEU A 186 -17.10 -11.66 10.67
CA LEU A 186 -16.70 -12.47 9.53
C LEU A 186 -16.13 -13.79 10.04
N LEU A 187 -16.47 -14.89 9.37
CA LEU A 187 -16.02 -16.20 9.81
C LEU A 187 -14.52 -16.38 9.58
N SER A 188 -13.97 -15.85 8.49
CA SER A 188 -12.55 -15.90 8.14
C SER A 188 -12.20 -14.70 7.28
N SER A 189 -10.91 -14.46 7.07
CA SER A 189 -10.36 -13.56 6.06
C SER A 189 -9.21 -14.30 5.38
N PRO A 190 -9.32 -14.66 4.08
CA PRO A 190 -10.44 -14.39 3.19
C PRO A 190 -11.65 -15.30 3.51
N SER A 191 -12.84 -14.87 3.08
CA SER A 191 -14.07 -15.68 3.05
C SER A 191 -15.07 -15.13 2.04
N ASN A 192 -16.09 -15.91 1.67
CA ASN A 192 -17.21 -15.38 0.88
C ASN A 192 -18.28 -14.67 1.74
N ALA A 193 -18.06 -14.51 3.05
CA ALA A 193 -18.96 -13.87 3.99
C ALA A 193 -20.42 -14.36 3.87
N GLU A 194 -21.38 -13.45 3.68
CA GLU A 194 -22.81 -13.78 3.55
C GLU A 194 -23.17 -14.54 2.26
N SER A 195 -22.24 -14.72 1.31
CA SER A 195 -22.45 -15.59 0.15
C SER A 195 -22.19 -17.06 0.46
N SER A 196 -21.52 -17.38 1.58
CA SER A 196 -21.26 -18.77 1.96
C SER A 196 -22.58 -19.53 2.15
N THR A 197 -22.64 -20.72 1.56
CA THR A 197 -23.75 -21.68 1.73
C THR A 197 -23.30 -22.99 2.37
N ASP A 198 -22.00 -23.14 2.65
CA ASP A 198 -21.47 -24.35 3.26
C ASP A 198 -21.91 -24.41 4.74
N PRO A 199 -22.56 -25.51 5.17
CA PRO A 199 -23.08 -25.61 6.53
C PRO A 199 -21.97 -25.70 7.60
N TYR A 200 -20.72 -25.96 7.23
CA TYR A 200 -19.59 -25.95 8.14
C TYR A 200 -18.84 -24.62 8.14
N GLY A 201 -19.14 -23.73 7.19
CA GLY A 201 -18.44 -22.47 6.99
C GLY A 201 -17.08 -22.63 6.33
N ILE A 202 -16.89 -23.69 5.53
CA ILE A 202 -15.70 -23.87 4.68
C ILE A 202 -16.17 -23.97 3.23
N ASP A 203 -16.21 -22.84 2.53
CA ASP A 203 -16.58 -22.83 1.13
C ASP A 203 -15.55 -23.59 0.27
N LEU A 204 -15.98 -24.09 -0.89
CA LEU A 204 -15.08 -24.75 -1.84
C LEU A 204 -14.01 -23.80 -2.37
N ASN A 205 -14.38 -22.54 -2.60
CA ASN A 205 -13.47 -21.46 -2.93
C ASN A 205 -13.74 -20.26 -2.00
N PRO A 206 -13.05 -20.16 -0.86
CA PRO A 206 -13.19 -19.02 0.07
C PRO A 206 -12.61 -17.70 -0.46
N GLN A 207 -11.98 -17.73 -1.64
CA GLN A 207 -11.34 -16.58 -2.30
C GLN A 207 -12.03 -16.28 -3.63
N ASP A 208 -13.35 -16.43 -3.71
CA ASP A 208 -14.10 -16.12 -4.91
C ASP A 208 -14.09 -14.59 -5.15
N PRO A 209 -13.51 -14.09 -6.25
CA PRO A 209 -13.49 -12.64 -6.53
C PRO A 209 -14.89 -12.03 -6.67
N LEU A 210 -15.94 -12.83 -6.82
CA LEU A 210 -17.32 -12.40 -6.96
C LEU A 210 -18.03 -12.13 -5.62
N SER A 211 -17.44 -12.51 -4.48
CA SER A 211 -18.03 -12.37 -3.14
C SER A 211 -16.99 -12.09 -2.06
N GLY A 212 -17.41 -11.53 -0.93
CA GLY A 212 -16.56 -11.43 0.26
C GLY A 212 -15.23 -10.69 0.04
N ASP A 213 -14.16 -11.23 0.63
CA ASP A 213 -12.80 -10.70 0.54
C ASP A 213 -11.79 -11.74 0.02
N VAL A 214 -10.68 -11.27 -0.57
CA VAL A 214 -9.65 -12.12 -1.22
C VAL A 214 -8.24 -11.75 -0.74
N HIS A 215 -7.39 -12.77 -0.59
CA HIS A 215 -5.94 -12.62 -0.41
C HIS A 215 -5.21 -12.97 -1.71
N PHE A 216 -4.58 -11.99 -2.37
CA PHE A 216 -3.91 -12.21 -3.65
C PHE A 216 -2.38 -12.08 -3.56
N TYR A 217 -1.68 -13.17 -3.85
CA TYR A 217 -0.22 -13.20 -3.96
C TYR A 217 0.23 -13.93 -5.22
N SER A 218 1.04 -13.28 -6.05
CA SER A 218 1.72 -13.91 -7.19
C SER A 218 3.22 -13.60 -7.12
N TYR A 219 4.03 -14.65 -7.28
CA TYR A 219 5.50 -14.58 -7.19
C TYR A 219 6.20 -14.99 -8.50
N TYR A 220 5.42 -15.14 -9.57
CA TYR A 220 5.88 -15.61 -10.88
C TYR A 220 5.44 -14.67 -12.00
N GLU A 221 4.20 -14.17 -11.93
CA GLU A 221 3.63 -13.27 -12.93
C GLU A 221 4.14 -11.83 -12.81
N ASP A 222 3.85 -11.04 -13.84
CA ASP A 222 4.27 -9.64 -13.92
C ASP A 222 3.33 -8.73 -13.13
N LEU A 223 3.72 -8.40 -11.90
CA LEU A 223 2.93 -7.53 -11.02
C LEU A 223 2.80 -6.07 -11.49
N TRP A 224 3.50 -5.66 -12.56
CA TRP A 224 3.28 -4.34 -13.19
C TRP A 224 2.18 -4.38 -14.27
N ASP A 225 1.67 -5.56 -14.62
CA ASP A 225 0.54 -5.75 -15.52
C ASP A 225 -0.77 -5.87 -14.71
N GLU A 226 -1.76 -5.03 -15.02
CA GLU A 226 -3.08 -5.11 -14.37
C GLU A 226 -3.78 -6.45 -14.66
N CYS A 227 -3.49 -7.07 -15.81
CA CYS A 227 -4.08 -8.34 -16.21
C CYS A 227 -3.68 -9.53 -15.33
N THR A 228 -2.68 -9.37 -14.47
CA THR A 228 -2.28 -10.38 -13.48
C THR A 228 -3.24 -10.44 -12.30
N TYR A 229 -3.96 -9.37 -12.00
CA TYR A 229 -4.77 -9.26 -10.79
C TYR A 229 -6.25 -9.56 -11.07
N PRO A 230 -6.95 -10.27 -10.17
CA PRO A 230 -8.40 -10.35 -10.22
C PRO A 230 -9.03 -9.03 -9.77
N VAL A 231 -10.16 -8.66 -10.37
CA VAL A 231 -10.99 -7.57 -9.84
C VAL A 231 -11.97 -8.15 -8.81
N THR A 232 -11.64 -7.96 -7.53
CA THR A 232 -12.36 -8.52 -6.39
C THR A 232 -13.38 -7.52 -5.83
N ARG A 233 -14.34 -8.00 -5.03
CA ARG A 233 -15.20 -7.10 -4.22
C ARG A 233 -14.40 -6.33 -3.17
N PHE A 234 -13.45 -7.01 -2.54
CA PHE A 234 -12.53 -6.42 -1.58
C PHE A 234 -11.26 -7.27 -1.51
N THR A 235 -10.09 -6.64 -1.61
CA THR A 235 -8.80 -7.36 -1.46
C THR A 235 -8.23 -7.06 -0.07
N SER A 236 -8.40 -7.96 0.88
CA SER A 236 -7.97 -7.78 2.29
C SER A 236 -6.49 -8.12 2.53
N GLU A 237 -5.83 -8.80 1.59
CA GLU A 237 -4.38 -8.94 1.54
C GLU A 237 -3.86 -9.00 0.10
N TYR A 238 -2.73 -8.34 -0.13
CA TYR A 238 -1.90 -8.54 -1.31
C TYR A 238 -0.53 -7.92 -1.09
N GLY A 239 0.52 -8.46 -1.72
CA GLY A 239 1.79 -7.76 -1.73
C GLY A 239 2.95 -8.49 -2.39
N ILE A 240 4.06 -7.77 -2.51
CA ILE A 240 5.38 -8.29 -2.87
C ILE A 240 6.44 -7.76 -1.90
N MET A 241 7.47 -8.55 -1.65
CA MET A 241 8.54 -8.14 -0.73
C MET A 241 9.40 -7.02 -1.32
N SER A 242 10.09 -6.30 -0.44
CA SER A 242 11.23 -5.44 -0.77
C SER A 242 12.30 -5.55 0.32
N LEU A 243 13.51 -5.09 0.03
CA LEU A 243 14.53 -4.95 1.07
C LEU A 243 14.20 -3.79 2.03
N PRO A 244 14.60 -3.89 3.32
CA PRO A 244 14.50 -2.78 4.27
C PRO A 244 15.49 -1.66 3.91
N GLY A 245 15.28 -0.45 4.41
CA GLY A 245 16.21 0.66 4.14
C GLY A 245 17.60 0.40 4.73
N PRO A 246 18.65 1.05 4.21
CA PRO A 246 20.03 0.83 4.68
C PRO A 246 20.23 1.19 6.16
N LEU A 247 19.47 2.14 6.71
CA LEU A 247 19.50 2.45 8.15
C LEU A 247 19.00 1.28 9.01
N ALA A 248 17.85 0.69 8.64
CA ALA A 248 17.28 -0.46 9.32
C ALA A 248 18.22 -1.67 9.23
N TRP A 249 18.84 -1.87 8.07
CA TRP A 249 19.82 -2.93 7.87
C TRP A 249 21.08 -2.73 8.71
N LEU A 250 21.69 -1.53 8.69
CA LEU A 250 22.85 -1.21 9.51
C LEU A 250 22.62 -1.50 10.99
N ARG A 251 21.45 -1.13 11.52
CA ARG A 251 21.07 -1.37 12.93
C ARG A 251 20.89 -2.85 13.29
N SER A 252 20.87 -3.74 12.29
CA SER A 252 20.80 -5.19 12.48
C SER A 252 22.17 -5.87 12.49
N LEU A 253 23.23 -5.15 12.09
CA LEU A 253 24.60 -5.66 12.01
C LEU A 253 25.25 -5.65 13.40
N ASP A 254 26.17 -6.60 13.61
CA ASP A 254 26.98 -6.63 14.82
C ASP A 254 28.20 -5.71 14.67
N ASN A 255 28.17 -4.58 15.39
CA ASN A 255 29.26 -3.61 15.38
C ASN A 255 30.61 -4.18 15.85
N SER A 256 30.62 -5.30 16.57
CA SER A 256 31.84 -5.95 17.06
C SER A 256 32.47 -6.93 16.07
N SER A 257 31.74 -7.31 15.02
CA SER A 257 32.20 -8.25 14.00
C SER A 257 31.75 -7.82 12.60
N SER A 258 32.51 -6.93 11.95
CA SER A 258 32.28 -6.57 10.55
C SER A 258 32.55 -7.77 9.64
N ARG A 259 31.52 -8.35 9.05
CA ARG A 259 31.66 -9.47 8.10
C ARG A 259 31.75 -8.94 6.67
N PRO A 260 32.57 -9.56 5.80
CA PRO A 260 32.70 -9.11 4.43
C PRO A 260 31.40 -9.10 3.62
N ASP A 261 30.39 -9.88 4.03
CA ASP A 261 29.13 -10.10 3.33
C ASP A 261 27.91 -9.42 3.98
N ASP A 262 28.12 -8.59 5.02
CA ASP A 262 27.02 -7.93 5.75
C ASP A 262 26.09 -7.10 4.86
N TRP A 263 26.63 -6.48 3.80
CA TRP A 263 25.89 -5.66 2.84
C TRP A 263 25.51 -6.41 1.56
N MET A 264 25.70 -7.73 1.50
CA MET A 264 25.34 -8.53 0.33
C MET A 264 23.91 -9.04 0.47
N ILE A 265 23.09 -8.89 -0.58
CA ILE A 265 21.72 -9.42 -0.61
C ILE A 265 21.63 -10.95 -0.57
N ARG A 266 22.76 -11.64 -0.74
CA ARG A 266 22.95 -13.09 -0.54
C ARG A 266 23.97 -13.41 0.56
N GLY A 267 24.32 -12.43 1.39
CA GLY A 267 25.18 -12.63 2.55
C GLY A 267 24.52 -13.54 3.58
N GLN A 268 25.32 -14.14 4.46
CA GLN A 268 24.86 -15.11 5.44
C GLN A 268 23.75 -14.55 6.33
N LEU A 269 23.90 -13.31 6.81
CA LEU A 269 22.88 -12.66 7.63
C LEU A 269 21.60 -12.39 6.82
N MET A 270 21.70 -11.95 5.57
CA MET A 270 20.53 -11.73 4.71
C MET A 270 19.74 -13.02 4.48
N MET A 271 20.42 -14.11 4.14
CA MET A 271 19.77 -15.40 3.94
C MET A 271 19.18 -15.97 5.24
N HIS A 272 19.78 -15.66 6.39
CA HIS A 272 19.22 -16.00 7.70
C HIS A 272 17.96 -15.16 8.02
N ARG A 273 17.93 -13.87 7.68
CA ARG A 273 16.77 -12.98 7.91
C ARG A 273 15.63 -13.22 6.91
N LEU A 274 15.90 -13.87 5.79
CA LEU A 274 14.92 -14.18 4.76
C LEU A 274 13.97 -15.30 5.22
N HIS A 275 12.75 -14.94 5.59
CA HIS A 275 11.73 -15.90 6.05
C HIS A 275 10.67 -16.24 4.98
N LYS A 276 10.88 -15.80 3.74
CA LYS A 276 10.11 -16.23 2.57
C LYS A 276 10.98 -17.13 1.71
N THR A 277 10.56 -18.38 1.52
CA THR A 277 11.20 -19.32 0.59
C THR A 277 11.38 -18.67 -0.78
N ASP A 278 12.59 -18.77 -1.33
CA ASP A 278 13.03 -18.21 -2.61
C ASP A 278 12.88 -16.69 -2.75
N GLY A 279 12.72 -15.95 -1.64
CA GLY A 279 12.38 -14.54 -1.70
C GLY A 279 13.43 -13.66 -2.39
N ILE A 280 14.73 -13.93 -2.19
CA ILE A 280 15.80 -13.21 -2.92
C ILE A 280 15.80 -13.57 -4.41
N ASP A 281 15.55 -14.84 -4.77
CA ASP A 281 15.46 -15.26 -6.18
C ASP A 281 14.29 -14.57 -6.90
N ILE A 282 13.13 -14.50 -6.25
CA ILE A 282 11.95 -13.77 -6.74
C ILE A 282 12.30 -12.30 -7.00
N LEU A 283 12.92 -11.61 -6.02
CA LEU A 283 13.31 -10.21 -6.16
C LEU A 283 14.31 -10.02 -7.31
N GLN A 284 15.36 -10.84 -7.38
CA GLN A 284 16.36 -10.72 -8.43
C GLN A 284 15.77 -10.90 -9.83
N ARG A 285 14.83 -11.85 -10.00
CA ARG A 285 14.14 -12.06 -11.27
C ARG A 285 13.33 -10.84 -11.66
N PHE A 286 12.45 -10.35 -10.79
CA PHE A 286 11.64 -9.16 -11.07
C PHE A 286 12.48 -7.92 -11.35
N ILE A 287 13.58 -7.71 -10.62
CA ILE A 287 14.48 -6.59 -10.87
C ILE A 287 15.15 -6.71 -12.25
N ARG A 288 15.66 -7.89 -12.61
CA ARG A 288 16.31 -8.09 -13.91
C ARG A 288 15.35 -7.99 -15.09
N GLU A 289 14.11 -8.42 -14.91
CA GLU A 289 13.05 -8.30 -15.90
C GLU A 289 12.71 -6.84 -16.19
N LYS A 290 12.54 -6.01 -15.15
CA LYS A 290 12.10 -4.60 -15.30
C LYS A 290 13.22 -3.58 -15.46
N PHE A 291 14.36 -3.79 -14.80
CA PHE A 291 15.43 -2.80 -14.69
C PHE A 291 16.73 -3.23 -15.40
N GLY A 292 16.88 -4.51 -15.74
CA GLY A 292 18.16 -5.05 -16.23
C GLY A 292 19.10 -5.43 -15.09
N GLU A 293 20.40 -5.60 -15.38
CA GLU A 293 21.36 -5.95 -14.33
C GLU A 293 21.65 -4.72 -13.46
N PRO A 294 21.47 -4.78 -12.12
CA PRO A 294 21.73 -3.64 -11.26
C PRO A 294 23.20 -3.22 -11.26
N LYS A 295 23.45 -1.91 -11.22
CA LYS A 295 24.78 -1.36 -11.00
C LYS A 295 25.39 -1.81 -9.67
N VAL A 296 26.71 -1.97 -9.68
CA VAL A 296 27.51 -2.13 -8.47
C VAL A 296 27.93 -0.75 -7.98
N GLY A 297 27.62 -0.43 -6.72
CA GLY A 297 28.01 0.83 -6.09
C GLY A 297 29.52 0.89 -5.80
N GLN A 298 30.02 2.07 -5.47
CA GLN A 298 31.43 2.28 -5.08
C GLN A 298 31.76 1.56 -3.77
N THR A 299 30.76 1.39 -2.90
CA THR A 299 30.87 0.63 -1.66
C THR A 299 29.86 -0.52 -1.63
N LYS A 300 30.07 -1.49 -0.74
CA LYS A 300 29.13 -2.59 -0.54
C LYS A 300 27.78 -2.08 0.00
N GLU A 301 27.81 -1.08 0.88
CA GLU A 301 26.60 -0.44 1.40
C GLU A 301 25.87 0.32 0.28
N GLU A 302 26.57 1.05 -0.59
CA GLU A 302 25.93 1.69 -1.74
C GLU A 302 25.32 0.66 -2.70
N THR A 303 26.00 -0.47 -2.93
CA THR A 303 25.45 -1.59 -3.73
C THR A 303 24.15 -2.11 -3.11
N TYR A 304 24.13 -2.31 -1.78
CA TYR A 304 22.91 -2.65 -1.06
C TYR A 304 21.83 -1.59 -1.24
N THR A 305 22.18 -0.31 -1.10
CA THR A 305 21.24 0.81 -1.23
C THR A 305 20.62 0.86 -2.64
N ILE A 306 21.39 0.57 -3.69
CA ILE A 306 20.86 0.41 -5.06
C ILE A 306 19.84 -0.74 -5.14
N TRP A 307 20.13 -1.91 -4.56
CA TRP A 307 19.16 -3.00 -4.48
C TRP A 307 17.91 -2.63 -3.67
N THR A 308 18.04 -1.88 -2.58
CA THR A 308 16.89 -1.39 -1.81
C THR A 308 16.01 -0.46 -2.64
N TYR A 309 16.61 0.47 -3.39
CA TYR A 309 15.88 1.35 -4.30
C TYR A 309 15.09 0.54 -5.34
N LEU A 310 15.75 -0.40 -6.03
CA LEU A 310 15.12 -1.17 -7.10
C LEU A 310 13.97 -2.04 -6.59
N THR A 311 14.20 -2.77 -5.49
CA THR A 311 13.16 -3.65 -4.89
C THR A 311 11.98 -2.86 -4.33
N GLN A 312 12.23 -1.70 -3.70
CA GLN A 312 11.15 -0.85 -3.20
C GLN A 312 10.39 -0.13 -4.32
N LEU A 313 11.07 0.27 -5.41
CA LEU A 313 10.40 0.86 -6.56
C LEU A 313 9.55 -0.16 -7.31
N TYR A 314 10.03 -1.39 -7.46
CA TYR A 314 9.23 -2.49 -8.01
C TYR A 314 7.96 -2.71 -7.17
N GLN A 315 8.10 -2.81 -5.85
CA GLN A 315 6.98 -2.94 -4.91
C GLN A 315 6.00 -1.77 -5.05
N ALA A 316 6.49 -0.54 -5.13
CA ALA A 316 5.65 0.65 -5.24
C ALA A 316 4.80 0.64 -6.52
N ILE A 317 5.40 0.32 -7.67
CA ILE A 317 4.68 0.28 -8.94
C ILE A 317 3.68 -0.88 -8.94
N ALA A 318 4.05 -2.06 -8.45
CA ALA A 318 3.11 -3.18 -8.30
C ALA A 318 1.89 -2.82 -7.44
N TYR A 319 2.11 -2.14 -6.30
CA TYR A 319 1.01 -1.75 -5.40
C TYR A 319 0.11 -0.71 -6.07
N LYS A 320 0.70 0.28 -6.73
CA LYS A 320 -0.05 1.29 -7.48
C LYS A 320 -0.86 0.68 -8.63
N THR A 321 -0.29 -0.28 -9.36
CA THR A 321 -0.99 -1.03 -10.43
C THR A 321 -2.24 -1.71 -9.88
N HIS A 322 -2.13 -2.45 -8.77
CA HIS A 322 -3.28 -3.13 -8.18
C HIS A 322 -4.32 -2.13 -7.62
N ILE A 323 -3.89 -1.06 -6.97
CA ILE A 323 -4.78 0.00 -6.46
C ILE A 323 -5.55 0.66 -7.62
N ASN A 324 -4.86 1.00 -8.70
CA ASN A 324 -5.44 1.61 -9.90
C ASN A 324 -6.53 0.71 -10.50
N LEU A 325 -6.26 -0.59 -10.64
CA LEU A 325 -7.22 -1.57 -11.13
C LEU A 325 -8.49 -1.60 -10.26
N LEU A 326 -8.33 -1.81 -8.95
CA LEU A 326 -9.47 -1.95 -8.04
C LEU A 326 -10.31 -0.66 -8.00
N GLU A 327 -9.66 0.50 -7.91
CA GLU A 327 -10.36 1.79 -7.89
C GLU A 327 -11.10 2.06 -9.20
N ARG A 328 -10.48 1.79 -10.37
CA ARG A 328 -11.11 1.93 -11.69
C ARG A 328 -12.40 1.10 -11.80
N HIS A 329 -12.47 -0.05 -11.15
CA HIS A 329 -13.62 -0.95 -11.20
C HIS A 329 -14.59 -0.83 -10.01
N GLN A 330 -14.55 0.27 -9.26
CA GLN A 330 -15.44 0.49 -8.11
C GLN A 330 -16.93 0.42 -8.46
N CYS A 331 -17.31 0.88 -9.65
CA CYS A 331 -18.71 0.95 -10.08
C CYS A 331 -19.10 0.04 -11.24
N THR A 332 -18.14 -0.70 -11.80
CA THR A 332 -18.39 -1.55 -12.97
C THR A 332 -18.59 -2.99 -12.55
N ILE A 333 -19.39 -3.75 -13.29
CA ILE A 333 -19.41 -5.21 -13.28
C ILE A 333 -19.17 -5.63 -14.73
N PHE A 334 -18.22 -6.52 -14.96
CA PHE A 334 -17.94 -7.02 -16.30
C PHE A 334 -19.01 -8.06 -16.70
N THR A 335 -19.85 -7.72 -17.67
CA THR A 335 -20.93 -8.59 -18.17
C THR A 335 -20.61 -9.21 -19.54
N GLY A 336 -19.40 -9.00 -20.06
CA GLY A 336 -18.99 -9.42 -21.40
C GLY A 336 -18.91 -10.94 -21.56
N ALA A 337 -19.11 -11.40 -22.80
CA ALA A 337 -18.81 -12.77 -23.20
C ALA A 337 -17.28 -13.01 -23.22
N PRO A 338 -16.78 -14.24 -23.04
CA PRO A 338 -15.34 -14.56 -23.00
C PRO A 338 -14.50 -14.06 -24.20
N ASN A 339 -15.15 -13.64 -25.28
CA ASN A 339 -14.52 -13.22 -26.53
C ASN A 339 -14.26 -11.70 -26.61
N ASP A 340 -14.88 -10.88 -25.75
CA ASP A 340 -14.53 -9.44 -25.60
C ASP A 340 -13.31 -9.31 -24.68
N ASN A 341 -12.22 -9.86 -25.18
CA ASN A 341 -11.03 -10.23 -24.42
C ASN A 341 -10.14 -9.01 -24.07
N TRP A 342 -10.58 -7.76 -24.16
CA TRP A 342 -9.66 -6.62 -24.10
C TRP A 342 -9.25 -6.19 -22.68
N ASP A 343 -10.10 -6.38 -21.66
CA ASP A 343 -9.88 -5.85 -20.30
C ASP A 343 -9.32 -6.89 -19.30
N CYS A 344 -8.97 -8.12 -19.72
CA CYS A 344 -8.43 -9.19 -18.85
C CYS A 344 -9.30 -9.61 -17.64
N ILE A 345 -10.52 -9.10 -17.54
CA ILE A 345 -11.43 -9.31 -16.41
C ILE A 345 -12.38 -10.48 -16.73
N SER A 346 -12.65 -11.30 -15.73
CA SER A 346 -13.60 -12.41 -15.86
C SER A 346 -15.05 -11.94 -15.66
N THR A 347 -16.00 -12.59 -16.34
CA THR A 347 -17.44 -12.29 -16.20
C THR A 347 -17.86 -12.28 -14.73
N GLY A 348 -18.59 -11.23 -14.33
CA GLY A 348 -19.05 -10.98 -12.96
C GLY A 348 -18.09 -10.18 -12.07
N GLN A 349 -16.80 -10.11 -12.39
CA GLN A 349 -15.83 -9.35 -11.60
C GLN A 349 -16.08 -7.83 -11.71
N GLY A 350 -15.67 -7.08 -10.68
CA GLY A 350 -15.98 -5.64 -10.56
C GLY A 350 -16.38 -5.22 -9.15
N ARG A 351 -17.04 -4.06 -9.03
CA ARG A 351 -17.57 -3.52 -7.77
C ARG A 351 -16.58 -3.61 -6.61
N SER A 352 -15.33 -3.28 -6.89
CA SER A 352 -14.29 -3.32 -5.86
C SER A 352 -14.45 -2.14 -4.93
N MET A 353 -14.56 -2.40 -3.63
CA MET A 353 -14.84 -1.37 -2.62
C MET A 353 -13.74 -1.28 -1.57
N GLY A 354 -12.57 -1.84 -1.84
CA GLY A 354 -11.38 -1.55 -1.06
C GLY A 354 -10.25 -2.53 -1.22
N HIS A 355 -9.12 -2.13 -0.66
CA HIS A 355 -7.88 -2.88 -0.65
C HIS A 355 -7.13 -2.65 0.67
N LEU A 356 -6.54 -3.72 1.21
CA LEU A 356 -5.63 -3.69 2.34
C LEU A 356 -4.34 -4.41 1.94
N TYR A 357 -3.26 -3.67 1.70
CA TYR A 357 -1.99 -4.31 1.31
C TYR A 357 -1.37 -5.04 2.51
N TRP A 358 -0.75 -6.18 2.25
CA TRP A 358 0.16 -6.84 3.17
C TRP A 358 1.55 -6.25 2.93
N GLN A 359 2.22 -5.62 3.90
CA GLN A 359 1.78 -5.24 5.25
C GLN A 359 2.24 -3.80 5.56
N LEU A 360 1.78 -3.19 6.66
CA LEU A 360 2.16 -1.81 6.99
C LEU A 360 3.63 -1.72 7.44
N ASN A 361 3.94 -2.46 8.52
CA ASN A 361 5.13 -2.30 9.35
C ASN A 361 5.94 -3.59 9.50
N ASP A 362 7.13 -3.48 10.08
CA ASP A 362 8.01 -4.62 10.40
C ASP A 362 8.19 -4.84 11.91
N VAL A 363 8.43 -6.09 12.30
CA VAL A 363 8.86 -6.47 13.67
C VAL A 363 10.38 -6.43 13.85
N TRP A 364 11.14 -6.54 12.76
CA TRP A 364 12.59 -6.67 12.72
C TRP A 364 13.16 -6.33 11.32
N ALA A 365 14.47 -6.18 11.19
CA ALA A 365 15.11 -5.87 9.90
C ALA A 365 15.25 -7.13 9.03
N ALA A 366 14.40 -7.25 8.00
CA ALA A 366 14.40 -8.35 7.04
C ALA A 366 13.75 -7.90 5.72
N PRO A 367 13.93 -8.65 4.61
CA PRO A 367 13.08 -8.51 3.44
C PRO A 367 11.64 -8.88 3.80
N THR A 368 10.72 -7.94 3.60
CA THR A 368 9.29 -8.10 3.95
C THR A 368 8.42 -7.32 2.97
N TRP A 369 7.12 -7.49 3.09
CA TRP A 369 6.11 -6.74 2.34
C TRP A 369 5.78 -5.37 2.93
N SER A 370 6.49 -4.95 3.99
CA SER A 370 6.20 -3.69 4.68
C SER A 370 6.40 -2.48 3.77
N THR A 371 5.72 -1.40 4.09
CA THR A 371 5.96 -0.08 3.47
C THR A 371 6.64 0.89 4.44
N ILE A 372 6.69 0.55 5.73
CA ILE A 372 7.46 1.23 6.77
C ILE A 372 8.34 0.19 7.45
N ASP A 373 9.66 0.38 7.41
CA ASP A 373 10.60 -0.58 7.99
C ASP A 373 10.70 -0.48 9.52
N VAL A 374 11.47 -1.39 10.14
CA VAL A 374 11.61 -1.45 11.61
C VAL A 374 12.29 -0.20 12.20
N ALA A 375 13.03 0.57 11.40
CA ALA A 375 13.59 1.86 11.83
C ALA A 375 12.57 3.00 11.73
N GLY A 376 11.33 2.71 11.32
CA GLY A 376 10.28 3.70 11.07
C GLY A 376 10.49 4.48 9.77
N GLN A 377 11.38 4.02 8.88
CA GLN A 377 11.61 4.70 7.61
C GLN A 377 10.53 4.29 6.61
N TRP A 378 9.93 5.29 5.96
CA TRP A 378 9.03 5.07 4.85
C TRP A 378 9.83 4.55 3.65
N LYS A 379 9.40 3.41 3.10
CA LYS A 379 9.90 2.88 1.83
C LYS A 379 9.29 3.63 0.64
N ILE A 380 9.86 3.47 -0.56
CA ILE A 380 9.35 4.09 -1.80
C ILE A 380 7.84 3.84 -1.97
N ALA A 381 7.37 2.63 -1.68
CA ALA A 381 5.95 2.27 -1.77
C ALA A 381 5.02 3.14 -0.90
N HIS A 382 5.45 3.56 0.30
CA HIS A 382 4.62 4.40 1.16
C HIS A 382 4.45 5.82 0.60
N TYR A 383 5.49 6.36 -0.03
CA TYR A 383 5.42 7.67 -0.70
C TYR A 383 4.64 7.60 -2.01
N LEU A 384 4.99 6.65 -2.88
CA LEU A 384 4.55 6.63 -4.28
C LEU A 384 3.20 5.96 -4.46
N ALA A 385 2.97 4.81 -3.80
CA ALA A 385 1.77 4.01 -4.01
C ALA A 385 0.68 4.33 -2.98
N ILE A 386 1.06 4.40 -1.70
CA ILE A 386 0.09 4.60 -0.62
C ILE A 386 -0.32 6.07 -0.56
N ARG A 387 0.62 6.97 -0.24
CA ARG A 387 0.34 8.41 -0.19
C ARG A 387 0.02 8.97 -1.58
N GLY A 388 0.80 8.60 -2.59
CA GLY A 388 0.65 9.11 -3.96
C GLY A 388 -0.61 8.68 -4.71
N THR A 389 -1.46 7.81 -4.13
CA THR A 389 -2.79 7.52 -4.68
C THR A 389 -3.92 7.91 -3.74
N ALA A 390 -3.63 8.39 -2.54
CA ALA A 390 -4.64 8.68 -1.54
C ALA A 390 -5.43 9.96 -1.88
N SER A 391 -6.74 9.95 -1.62
CA SER A 391 -7.60 11.11 -1.92
C SER A 391 -7.18 12.40 -1.21
N ILE A 392 -6.45 12.31 -0.08
CA ILE A 392 -5.92 13.48 0.65
C ILE A 392 -4.87 14.27 -0.14
N THR A 393 -4.15 13.64 -1.07
CA THR A 393 -3.21 14.31 -1.98
C THR A 393 -3.85 14.72 -3.31
N HIS A 394 -5.15 14.46 -3.48
CA HIS A 394 -5.89 14.68 -4.72
C HIS A 394 -7.25 15.34 -4.45
N PRO A 395 -7.27 16.57 -3.89
CA PRO A 395 -8.50 17.27 -3.48
C PRO A 395 -9.51 17.49 -4.61
N ILE A 396 -9.08 17.44 -5.87
CA ILE A 396 -9.88 17.74 -7.06
C ILE A 396 -10.13 16.48 -7.92
N GLY A 397 -9.82 15.31 -7.35
CA GLY A 397 -9.90 14.02 -8.02
C GLY A 397 -8.55 13.53 -8.53
N ARG A 398 -8.53 12.25 -8.88
CA ARG A 398 -7.33 11.51 -9.27
C ARG A 398 -7.42 11.06 -10.72
N ALA A 399 -6.34 11.17 -11.47
CA ALA A 399 -6.22 10.50 -12.76
C ALA A 399 -5.62 9.11 -12.53
N VAL A 400 -6.24 8.09 -13.10
CA VAL A 400 -5.77 6.71 -13.12
C VAL A 400 -5.34 6.39 -14.53
N VAL A 401 -4.06 6.06 -14.70
CA VAL A 401 -3.53 5.63 -15.98
C VAL A 401 -3.22 4.14 -15.89
N SER A 402 -3.95 3.36 -16.68
CA SER A 402 -3.92 1.90 -16.66
C SER A 402 -3.40 1.36 -17.98
N ARG A 403 -2.30 0.59 -17.96
CA ARG A 403 -1.83 -0.14 -19.14
C ARG A 403 -2.53 -1.50 -19.17
N VAL A 404 -3.40 -1.69 -20.15
CA VAL A 404 -4.16 -2.92 -20.32
C VAL A 404 -3.83 -3.50 -21.70
N ARG A 405 -3.01 -4.56 -21.72
CA ARG A 405 -2.49 -5.17 -22.95
C ARG A 405 -1.83 -4.16 -23.89
N ASN A 406 -2.47 -3.86 -25.03
CA ASN A 406 -1.99 -2.95 -26.06
C ASN A 406 -2.65 -1.56 -26.00
N ARG A 407 -3.36 -1.24 -24.90
CA ARG A 407 -4.01 0.05 -24.68
C ARG A 407 -3.54 0.69 -23.38
N VAL A 408 -3.69 1.99 -23.33
CA VAL A 408 -3.61 2.78 -22.09
C VAL A 408 -4.94 3.46 -21.91
N LEU A 409 -5.59 3.20 -20.78
CA LEU A 409 -6.83 3.83 -20.36
C LEU A 409 -6.51 4.97 -19.40
N VAL A 410 -7.25 6.06 -19.50
CA VAL A 410 -7.14 7.20 -18.61
C VAL A 410 -8.52 7.43 -17.99
N ASN A 411 -8.63 7.14 -16.71
CA ASN A 411 -9.85 7.32 -15.94
C ASN A 411 -9.67 8.50 -14.97
N TRP A 412 -10.74 9.26 -14.75
CA TRP A 412 -10.81 10.23 -13.67
C TRP A 412 -11.63 9.66 -12.52
N VAL A 413 -11.07 9.68 -11.33
CA VAL A 413 -11.73 9.27 -10.09
C VAL A 413 -12.13 10.53 -9.31
N PRO A 414 -13.43 10.71 -9.02
CA PRO A 414 -13.90 11.85 -8.25
C PRO A 414 -13.28 11.93 -6.84
N PRO A 415 -13.06 13.14 -6.30
CA PRO A 415 -12.64 13.30 -4.90
C PRO A 415 -13.77 12.93 -3.93
N ILE A 416 -13.41 12.61 -2.69
CA ILE A 416 -14.37 12.36 -1.60
C ILE A 416 -15.17 13.63 -1.29
N ASN A 417 -14.49 14.77 -1.17
CA ASN A 417 -15.10 16.08 -0.92
C ASN A 417 -14.86 16.99 -2.12
N PRO A 418 -15.78 17.05 -3.10
CA PRO A 418 -15.56 17.81 -4.31
C PRO A 418 -15.53 19.33 -4.04
N PRO A 419 -14.71 20.08 -4.80
CA PRO A 419 -14.73 21.54 -4.76
C PRO A 419 -16.07 22.08 -5.28
N THR A 420 -16.40 23.32 -4.91
CA THR A 420 -17.59 24.03 -5.39
C THR A 420 -17.48 24.47 -6.85
N ASP A 421 -16.26 24.62 -7.36
CA ASP A 421 -15.98 24.91 -8.76
C ASP A 421 -16.00 23.63 -9.58
N ASN A 422 -16.82 23.62 -10.64
CA ASN A 422 -17.01 22.48 -11.50
C ASN A 422 -16.15 22.49 -12.78
N GLN A 423 -15.23 23.44 -12.93
CA GLN A 423 -14.32 23.46 -14.06
C GLN A 423 -13.06 22.65 -13.76
N ILE A 424 -13.12 21.36 -14.10
CA ILE A 424 -11.97 20.45 -14.07
C ILE A 424 -11.57 20.13 -15.49
N ARG A 425 -10.27 20.23 -15.78
CA ARG A 425 -9.67 19.83 -17.06
C ARG A 425 -8.60 18.78 -16.83
N LEU A 426 -8.66 17.67 -17.56
CA LEU A 426 -7.64 16.63 -17.53
C LEU A 426 -6.84 16.68 -18.83
N SER A 427 -5.52 16.80 -18.69
CA SER A 427 -4.57 16.73 -19.79
C SER A 427 -3.70 15.49 -19.66
N VAL A 428 -3.46 14.82 -20.79
CA VAL A 428 -2.49 13.74 -20.93
C VAL A 428 -1.29 14.30 -21.67
N VAL A 429 -0.13 14.23 -21.02
CA VAL A 429 1.06 14.96 -21.41
C VAL A 429 2.22 13.99 -21.61
N CYS A 430 2.88 14.09 -22.77
CA CYS A 430 4.14 13.40 -23.01
C CYS A 430 5.29 14.21 -22.41
N SER A 431 5.95 13.64 -21.41
CA SER A 431 7.09 14.25 -20.74
C SER A 431 8.40 13.74 -21.33
N SER A 432 9.36 14.66 -21.52
CA SER A 432 10.69 14.33 -21.99
C SER A 432 11.57 13.85 -20.84
N ILE A 433 12.45 12.89 -21.13
CA ILE A 433 13.57 12.50 -20.26
C ILE A 433 14.92 13.08 -20.73
N LEU A 434 14.91 13.78 -21.87
CA LEU A 434 16.12 14.24 -22.55
C LEU A 434 16.55 15.63 -22.11
N SER A 435 15.58 16.53 -21.91
CA SER A 435 15.78 17.95 -21.63
C SER A 435 14.49 18.54 -21.08
N PHE A 436 14.60 19.57 -20.24
CA PHE A 436 13.46 20.36 -19.76
C PHE A 436 12.82 21.23 -20.87
N VAL A 437 13.54 21.43 -21.97
CA VAL A 437 13.11 22.23 -23.13
C VAL A 437 13.25 21.38 -24.41
N PRO A 438 12.23 21.31 -25.29
CA PRO A 438 10.94 22.01 -25.21
C PRO A 438 10.03 21.48 -24.11
N GLN A 439 9.03 22.29 -23.74
CA GLN A 439 8.02 21.92 -22.76
C GLN A 439 7.26 20.65 -23.16
N PRO A 440 6.71 19.90 -22.20
CA PRO A 440 5.98 18.66 -22.47
C PRO A 440 4.86 18.83 -23.50
N LYS A 441 4.64 17.81 -24.33
CA LYS A 441 3.64 17.83 -25.40
C LYS A 441 2.30 17.33 -24.89
N VAL A 442 1.27 18.16 -24.91
CA VAL A 442 -0.12 17.74 -24.65
C VAL A 442 -0.58 16.81 -25.77
N LEU A 443 -0.92 15.57 -25.42
CA LEU A 443 -1.43 14.54 -26.34
C LEU A 443 -2.96 14.53 -26.38
N PHE A 444 -3.59 14.89 -25.28
CA PHE A 444 -5.03 14.98 -25.13
C PHE A 444 -5.37 15.98 -24.02
N GLN A 445 -6.50 16.65 -24.19
CA GLN A 445 -7.06 17.54 -23.18
C GLN A 445 -8.58 17.38 -23.24
N SER A 446 -9.19 17.16 -22.08
CA SER A 446 -10.66 17.10 -21.98
C SER A 446 -11.27 18.48 -22.23
N GLY A 447 -12.56 18.51 -22.58
CA GLY A 447 -13.35 19.73 -22.45
C GLY A 447 -13.46 20.19 -20.99
N ASP A 448 -14.03 21.37 -20.79
CA ASP A 448 -14.29 21.88 -19.44
C ASP A 448 -15.44 21.09 -18.79
N ASN A 449 -15.22 20.61 -17.57
CA ASN A 449 -16.19 19.92 -16.72
C ASN A 449 -16.54 18.47 -17.14
N PHE A 450 -16.41 17.51 -16.22
CA PHE A 450 -16.80 16.10 -16.40
C PHE A 450 -18.29 15.82 -16.09
N GLY A 451 -19.09 16.85 -15.80
CA GLY A 451 -20.53 16.77 -15.48
C GLY A 451 -20.83 16.95 -13.98
N PRO A 452 -22.11 16.96 -13.53
CA PRO A 452 -22.42 17.05 -12.10
C PRO A 452 -21.96 15.78 -11.37
N TRP A 453 -20.98 15.90 -10.47
CA TRP A 453 -20.45 14.80 -9.68
C TRP A 453 -21.11 14.67 -8.31
N LYS A 454 -21.05 13.46 -7.76
CA LYS A 454 -21.37 13.16 -6.37
C LYS A 454 -20.08 12.88 -5.59
N PRO A 455 -19.97 13.29 -4.31
CA PRO A 455 -19.00 12.72 -3.37
C PRO A 455 -18.96 11.19 -3.48
N ASN A 456 -17.78 10.59 -3.53
CA ASN A 456 -17.59 9.14 -3.74
C ASN A 456 -18.24 8.62 -5.05
N GLY A 457 -18.29 9.46 -6.08
CA GLY A 457 -18.80 9.10 -7.40
C GLY A 457 -17.95 8.06 -8.11
N CYS A 458 -18.53 7.47 -9.15
CA CYS A 458 -17.88 6.43 -9.93
C CYS A 458 -16.71 6.98 -10.76
N PRO A 459 -15.61 6.22 -10.91
CA PRO A 459 -14.58 6.50 -11.90
C PRO A 459 -15.19 6.62 -13.31
N LEU A 460 -14.70 7.59 -14.09
CA LEU A 460 -15.10 7.84 -15.47
C LEU A 460 -13.91 7.59 -16.40
N GLU A 461 -14.08 6.78 -17.44
CA GLU A 461 -13.08 6.73 -18.53
C GLU A 461 -13.16 8.03 -19.34
N VAL A 462 -12.07 8.79 -19.35
CA VAL A 462 -11.98 10.08 -20.03
C VAL A 462 -11.46 9.90 -21.45
N THR A 463 -10.45 9.04 -21.62
CA THR A 463 -9.86 8.76 -22.93
C THR A 463 -9.08 7.45 -22.87
N ASN A 464 -8.74 6.91 -24.04
CA ASN A 464 -7.85 5.77 -24.17
C ASN A 464 -7.02 5.89 -25.44
N PHE A 465 -5.87 5.20 -25.44
CA PHE A 465 -4.96 5.20 -26.58
C PHE A 465 -4.45 3.79 -26.85
N THR A 466 -4.06 3.54 -28.09
CA THR A 466 -3.26 2.34 -28.40
C THR A 466 -1.80 2.59 -28.02
N MET A 467 -1.13 1.57 -27.50
CA MET A 467 0.31 1.60 -27.18
C MET A 467 1.14 2.01 -28.40
N LYS A 468 0.77 1.54 -29.60
CA LYS A 468 1.43 1.90 -30.86
C LYS A 468 1.37 3.41 -31.11
N TRP A 469 0.20 4.03 -30.97
CA TRP A 469 0.03 5.47 -31.17
C TRP A 469 0.75 6.30 -30.10
N LEU A 470 0.72 5.84 -28.84
CA LEU A 470 1.41 6.52 -27.75
C LEU A 470 2.92 6.50 -27.95
N LEU A 471 3.51 5.36 -28.28
CA LEU A 471 4.96 5.26 -28.50
C LEU A 471 5.42 6.06 -29.72
N SER A 472 4.59 6.22 -30.75
CA SER A 472 4.90 7.14 -31.86
C SER A 472 4.78 8.62 -31.47
N SER A 473 3.83 8.96 -30.60
CA SER A 473 3.54 10.34 -30.21
C SER A 473 4.37 10.82 -29.02
N CYS A 474 4.85 9.88 -28.22
CA CYS A 474 5.65 10.06 -27.01
C CYS A 474 6.81 9.05 -26.94
N PRO A 475 7.88 9.26 -27.72
CA PRO A 475 8.97 8.28 -27.85
C PRO A 475 9.74 8.01 -26.55
N SER A 476 9.80 8.98 -25.64
CA SER A 476 10.41 8.83 -24.30
C SER A 476 9.69 7.82 -23.42
N GLY A 477 8.44 7.49 -23.74
CA GLY A 477 7.64 6.55 -22.97
C GLY A 477 7.21 7.05 -21.60
N VAL A 478 7.31 8.36 -21.29
CA VAL A 478 6.88 8.92 -20.00
C VAL A 478 5.59 9.72 -20.20
N LEU A 479 4.49 9.16 -19.69
CA LEU A 479 3.17 9.78 -19.72
C LEU A 479 2.87 10.40 -18.36
N THR A 480 2.45 11.66 -18.37
CA THR A 480 2.04 12.39 -17.15
C THR A 480 0.60 12.86 -17.33
N THR A 481 -0.17 12.87 -16.25
CA THR A 481 -1.50 13.45 -16.24
C THR A 481 -1.52 14.70 -15.38
N VAL A 482 -2.18 15.73 -15.88
CA VAL A 482 -2.35 17.01 -15.19
C VAL A 482 -3.84 17.27 -15.07
N ILE A 483 -4.29 17.56 -13.86
CA ILE A 483 -5.66 18.01 -13.59
C ILE A 483 -5.61 19.46 -13.12
N GLU A 484 -6.41 20.31 -13.72
CA GLU A 484 -6.44 21.74 -13.44
C GLU A 484 -7.83 22.18 -12.98
N ASN A 485 -7.87 23.01 -11.92
CA ASN A 485 -9.05 23.74 -11.46
C ASN A 485 -8.67 25.10 -10.80
N ALA A 486 -8.44 26.17 -11.54
CA ALA A 486 -7.80 27.41 -11.02
C ALA A 486 -6.40 27.21 -10.34
N VAL A 487 -6.00 25.97 -10.05
CA VAL A 487 -4.73 25.46 -9.56
C VAL A 487 -4.38 24.22 -10.40
N GLU A 488 -3.11 24.08 -10.78
CA GLU A 488 -2.60 22.93 -11.54
C GLU A 488 -2.12 21.83 -10.58
N GLN A 489 -2.61 20.60 -10.78
CA GLN A 489 -2.22 19.41 -10.02
C GLN A 489 -1.73 18.31 -10.97
N THR A 490 -0.42 18.06 -10.98
CA THR A 490 0.14 16.84 -11.59
C THR A 490 -0.30 15.63 -10.77
N ASN A 491 -0.93 14.65 -11.41
CA ASN A 491 -1.73 13.64 -10.72
C ASN A 491 -1.12 12.25 -10.77
N ASP A 492 -0.68 11.82 -11.96
CA ASP A 492 -0.08 10.51 -12.16
C ASP A 492 1.05 10.56 -13.20
N THR A 493 2.05 9.68 -13.06
CA THR A 493 3.11 9.40 -14.03
C THR A 493 3.18 7.90 -14.28
N VAL A 494 3.16 7.51 -15.55
CA VAL A 494 3.24 6.12 -16.01
C VAL A 494 4.34 5.97 -17.06
N LEU A 495 5.07 4.87 -16.95
CA LEU A 495 6.06 4.46 -17.93
C LEU A 495 5.43 3.50 -18.93
N LEU A 496 5.49 3.85 -20.21
CA LEU A 496 5.03 3.02 -21.33
C LEU A 496 6.03 1.90 -21.65
N LEU A 497 7.30 2.13 -21.31
CA LEU A 497 8.41 1.21 -21.47
C LEU A 497 8.97 0.86 -20.09
N THR A 498 9.50 -0.35 -19.96
CA THR A 498 10.23 -0.73 -18.75
C THR A 498 11.49 0.12 -18.61
N PRO A 499 11.98 0.36 -17.38
CA PRO A 499 13.26 1.04 -17.19
C PRO A 499 14.42 0.45 -17.99
N LYS A 500 14.46 -0.89 -18.12
CA LYS A 500 15.41 -1.61 -18.98
C LYS A 500 15.31 -1.19 -20.45
N GLU A 501 14.10 -1.10 -21.00
CA GLU A 501 13.88 -0.66 -22.38
C GLU A 501 14.23 0.83 -22.57
N MET A 502 14.09 1.64 -21.52
CA MET A 502 14.43 3.07 -21.53
C MET A 502 15.95 3.34 -21.39
N ALA A 503 16.76 2.36 -20.97
CA ALA A 503 18.15 2.58 -20.55
C ALA A 503 19.03 3.32 -21.58
N HIS A 504 18.81 3.05 -22.88
CA HIS A 504 19.56 3.66 -23.98
C HIS A 504 19.10 5.08 -24.36
N GLN A 505 17.95 5.52 -23.84
CA GLN A 505 17.35 6.82 -24.18
C GLN A 505 17.86 7.95 -23.29
N TRP A 506 18.43 7.64 -22.12
CA TRP A 506 18.86 8.66 -21.16
C TRP A 506 20.00 9.54 -21.73
N PRO A 507 19.91 10.88 -21.61
CA PRO A 507 21.00 11.77 -21.99
C PRO A 507 22.20 11.59 -21.05
N ALA A 508 23.38 12.04 -21.47
CA ALA A 508 24.60 11.96 -20.64
C ALA A 508 24.51 12.75 -19.33
N THR A 509 23.58 13.71 -19.24
CA THR A 509 23.31 14.49 -18.02
C THR A 509 22.36 13.81 -17.04
N ALA A 510 21.69 12.71 -17.44
CA ALA A 510 20.73 12.02 -16.59
C ALA A 510 21.39 11.38 -15.38
N GLY A 511 20.61 11.20 -14.31
CA GLY A 511 21.10 10.77 -13.00
C GLY A 511 21.84 11.85 -12.23
N SER A 512 21.95 13.08 -12.76
CA SER A 512 22.68 14.18 -12.13
C SER A 512 21.75 15.10 -11.33
N VAL A 513 21.40 14.67 -10.12
CA VAL A 513 20.72 15.52 -9.12
C VAL A 513 21.69 15.86 -8.01
N SER A 514 21.76 17.14 -7.64
CA SER A 514 22.66 17.63 -6.59
C SER A 514 21.89 18.41 -5.53
N VAL A 515 22.34 18.30 -4.28
CA VAL A 515 21.86 19.16 -3.20
C VAL A 515 22.57 20.50 -3.29
N THR A 516 21.85 21.56 -3.62
CA THR A 516 22.39 22.91 -3.75
C THR A 516 22.44 23.64 -2.40
N SER A 517 21.49 23.35 -1.51
CA SER A 517 21.41 23.98 -0.19
C SER A 517 20.74 23.07 0.84
N VAL A 518 21.20 23.17 2.09
CA VAL A 518 20.52 22.63 3.28
C VAL A 518 20.49 23.73 4.32
N ARG A 519 19.29 24.15 4.71
CA ARG A 519 19.09 25.26 5.65
C ARG A 519 18.19 24.84 6.80
N ARG A 520 18.61 25.04 8.04
CA ARG A 520 17.77 24.81 9.22
C ARG A 520 16.62 25.81 9.23
N VAL A 521 15.41 25.32 9.50
CA VAL A 521 14.20 26.14 9.59
C VAL A 521 13.49 25.88 10.92
N ASN A 522 12.82 26.90 11.45
CA ASN A 522 12.03 26.79 12.68
C ASN A 522 10.56 26.44 12.43
N THR A 523 10.08 26.70 11.22
CA THR A 523 8.70 26.45 10.77
C THR A 523 8.73 26.04 9.31
N THR A 524 7.75 25.25 8.89
CA THR A 524 7.54 24.88 7.49
C THR A 524 6.25 25.52 6.97
N PRO A 525 6.14 25.77 5.64
CA PRO A 525 4.92 26.32 5.05
C PRO A 525 3.70 25.42 5.35
N PRO A 526 2.49 25.98 5.49
CA PRO A 526 1.27 25.22 5.80
C PRO A 526 0.94 24.11 4.81
N GLU A 527 1.38 24.25 3.55
CA GLU A 527 1.17 23.28 2.47
C GLU A 527 2.06 22.04 2.64
N ILE A 528 3.13 22.14 3.43
CA ILE A 528 4.05 21.03 3.67
C ILE A 528 3.51 20.15 4.80
N PRO A 529 3.35 18.84 4.56
CA PRO A 529 2.90 17.93 5.61
C PRO A 529 3.86 17.92 6.79
N SER A 530 3.29 17.99 8.00
CA SER A 530 4.03 17.75 9.24
C SER A 530 4.45 16.27 9.34
N PRO A 531 5.63 15.97 9.93
CA PRO A 531 6.08 14.59 10.07
C PRO A 531 5.19 13.80 11.03
N PRO A 532 5.14 12.46 10.93
CA PRO A 532 4.33 11.59 11.76
C PRO A 532 4.94 11.34 13.16
N PHE A 533 5.61 12.36 13.70
CA PHE A 533 6.26 12.33 15.01
C PHE A 533 6.59 13.76 15.48
N ARG A 534 6.86 13.91 16.78
CA ARG A 534 7.45 15.14 17.30
C ARG A 534 8.89 15.27 16.83
N TRP A 535 9.23 16.42 16.28
CA TRP A 535 10.54 16.73 15.73
C TRP A 535 11.23 17.85 16.52
N ASP A 536 12.56 17.81 16.56
CA ASP A 536 13.38 18.81 17.25
C ASP A 536 14.12 19.75 16.27
N GLN A 537 14.38 19.28 15.05
CA GLN A 537 15.04 20.03 13.99
C GLN A 537 14.36 19.75 12.64
N ALA A 538 14.21 20.79 11.84
CA ALA A 538 13.76 20.71 10.46
C ALA A 538 14.75 21.44 9.54
N PHE A 539 14.94 20.91 8.34
CA PHE A 539 15.83 21.47 7.32
C PHE A 539 15.11 21.55 5.99
N GLU A 540 15.17 22.70 5.33
CA GLU A 540 14.87 22.81 3.92
C GLU A 540 16.06 22.27 3.11
N VAL A 541 15.77 21.42 2.14
CA VAL A 541 16.72 20.79 1.22
C VAL A 541 16.36 21.23 -0.19
N GLN A 542 17.28 21.93 -0.84
CA GLN A 542 17.11 22.38 -2.22
C GLN A 542 17.94 21.50 -3.15
N LEU A 543 17.29 21.07 -4.24
CA LEU A 543 17.84 20.18 -5.23
C LEU A 543 17.91 20.88 -6.58
N ARG A 544 18.91 20.50 -7.38
CA ARG A 544 18.98 20.87 -8.80
C ARG A 544 19.33 19.65 -9.65
N ALA A 545 18.53 19.41 -10.69
CA ALA A 545 18.73 18.39 -11.69
C ALA A 545 19.25 19.01 -13.01
N LYS A 546 20.15 18.31 -13.71
CA LYS A 546 20.69 18.77 -15.01
C LYS A 546 19.83 18.36 -16.21
N SER A 547 18.93 17.41 -16.02
CA SER A 547 17.96 16.92 -16.99
C SER A 547 16.74 16.39 -16.24
N PRO A 548 15.62 16.11 -16.94
CA PRO A 548 14.47 15.51 -16.29
C PRO A 548 14.79 14.18 -15.60
N GLU A 549 14.29 14.00 -14.37
CA GLU A 549 14.53 12.81 -13.56
C GLU A 549 13.21 12.20 -13.07
N ILE A 550 13.17 10.88 -12.97
CA ILE A 550 12.01 10.15 -12.46
C ILE A 550 12.41 9.29 -11.26
N PHE A 551 11.48 9.18 -10.32
CA PHE A 551 11.62 8.48 -9.06
C PHE A 551 12.86 8.91 -8.26
N VAL A 552 13.05 10.23 -8.15
CA VAL A 552 14.12 10.84 -7.33
C VAL A 552 13.94 10.39 -5.88
N TRP A 553 14.96 9.70 -5.36
CA TRP A 553 14.96 9.07 -4.04
C TRP A 553 16.15 9.55 -3.21
N LEU A 554 15.85 10.27 -2.13
CA LEU A 554 16.83 10.75 -1.17
C LEU A 554 16.99 9.74 -0.04
N VAL A 555 18.23 9.45 0.30
CA VAL A 555 18.63 8.59 1.43
C VAL A 555 19.65 9.33 2.26
N ILE A 556 19.49 9.29 3.58
CA ILE A 556 20.54 9.76 4.50
C ILE A 556 21.54 8.62 4.70
N ASP A 557 22.83 8.94 4.60
CA ASP A 557 23.92 8.02 4.91
C ASP A 557 23.63 7.27 6.22
N PRO A 558 23.48 5.93 6.19
CA PRO A 558 23.03 5.17 7.34
C PRO A 558 23.99 5.27 8.52
N TYR A 559 25.29 5.53 8.29
CA TYR A 559 26.30 5.62 9.35
C TYR A 559 26.18 6.87 10.21
N ILE A 560 25.40 7.87 9.77
CA ILE A 560 25.04 9.01 10.63
C ILE A 560 24.00 8.58 11.67
N ASN A 561 23.33 7.45 11.45
CA ASN A 561 22.39 6.79 12.36
C ASN A 561 21.29 7.73 12.85
N LEU A 562 20.61 8.37 11.90
CA LEU A 562 19.65 9.44 12.16
C LEU A 562 18.21 8.95 11.94
N ASP A 563 17.37 9.09 12.96
CA ASP A 563 15.92 8.94 12.78
C ASP A 563 15.36 10.23 12.18
N GLY A 564 14.76 10.14 11.00
CA GLY A 564 14.11 11.28 10.38
C GLY A 564 13.18 10.90 9.25
N TRP A 565 12.66 11.91 8.56
CA TRP A 565 11.67 11.74 7.50
C TRP A 565 11.73 12.92 6.53
N PHE A 566 11.61 12.62 5.24
CA PHE A 566 11.50 13.63 4.18
C PHE A 566 10.03 13.96 3.89
N SER A 567 9.70 15.24 3.74
CA SER A 567 8.34 15.68 3.41
C SER A 567 7.84 15.10 2.09
N ASN A 568 8.76 14.93 1.15
CA ASN A 568 8.52 14.30 -0.13
C ASN A 568 9.71 13.44 -0.57
N ASN A 569 9.42 12.31 -1.19
CA ASN A 569 10.43 11.40 -1.74
C ASN A 569 9.79 10.55 -2.85
N ALA A 570 10.58 9.87 -3.67
CA ALA A 570 10.12 9.12 -4.84
C ALA A 570 9.30 9.96 -5.84
N PHE A 571 9.63 11.26 -5.95
CA PHE A 571 8.96 12.21 -6.84
C PHE A 571 9.67 12.31 -8.20
N ASN A 572 9.03 12.99 -9.15
CA ASN A 572 9.60 13.25 -10.47
C ASN A 572 9.97 14.74 -10.61
N MET A 573 11.05 15.02 -11.32
CA MET A 573 11.47 16.36 -11.74
C MET A 573 11.43 16.41 -13.26
N LEU A 574 10.23 16.47 -13.85
CA LEU A 574 10.04 16.38 -15.31
C LEU A 574 10.06 17.74 -16.02
N THR A 575 9.60 18.78 -15.33
CA THR A 575 9.40 20.13 -15.88
C THR A 575 10.14 21.21 -15.12
N CYS A 576 10.78 20.86 -14.00
CA CYS A 576 11.49 21.78 -13.13
C CYS A 576 12.94 21.33 -12.90
N GLU A 577 13.87 22.27 -13.08
CA GLU A 577 15.29 22.06 -12.76
C GLU A 577 15.54 22.04 -11.25
N GLU A 578 14.73 22.76 -10.49
CA GLU A 578 14.88 22.92 -9.05
C GLU A 578 13.68 22.34 -8.29
N HIS A 579 13.95 21.73 -7.15
CA HIS A 579 12.92 21.22 -6.25
C HIS A 579 13.34 21.45 -4.80
N SER A 580 12.38 21.82 -3.96
CA SER A 580 12.61 22.03 -2.53
C SER A 580 11.73 21.12 -1.71
N LEU A 581 12.29 20.51 -0.67
CA LEU A 581 11.60 19.63 0.26
C LEU A 581 12.18 19.79 1.66
N TYR A 582 11.57 19.17 2.65
CA TYR A 582 11.97 19.31 4.05
C TYR A 582 12.39 17.97 4.63
N TYR A 583 13.43 17.98 5.47
CA TYR A 583 13.86 16.84 6.26
C TYR A 583 13.68 17.14 7.74
N TYR A 584 12.94 16.29 8.44
CA TYR A 584 12.63 16.40 9.86
C TYR A 584 13.39 15.34 10.64
N ILE A 585 14.04 15.75 11.73
CA ILE A 585 14.79 14.85 12.61
C ILE A 585 13.96 14.54 13.85
N LYS A 586 13.87 13.24 14.16
CA LYS A 586 13.29 12.74 15.40
C LYS A 586 14.37 12.70 16.49
N GLY A 587 14.11 13.38 17.61
CA GLY A 587 14.99 13.34 18.78
C GLY A 587 16.05 14.45 18.81
N ARG A 588 16.72 14.54 19.95
CA ARG A 588 17.52 15.70 20.37
C ARG A 588 18.98 15.70 19.88
N ILE A 589 19.39 14.77 19.02
CA ILE A 589 20.78 14.74 18.54
C ILE A 589 20.99 15.94 17.61
N PRO A 590 21.83 16.92 17.96
CA PRO A 590 22.04 18.10 17.13
C PRO A 590 22.76 17.71 15.83
N VAL A 591 22.16 18.08 14.70
CA VAL A 591 22.76 17.90 13.37
C VAL A 591 22.97 19.27 12.75
N PHE A 592 24.15 19.49 12.19
CA PHE A 592 24.49 20.74 11.51
C PHE A 592 24.25 20.62 10.01
N GLU A 593 23.88 21.73 9.37
CA GLU A 593 23.56 21.81 7.94
C GLU A 593 24.62 21.15 7.06
N LYS A 594 25.91 21.48 7.28
CA LYS A 594 27.03 20.90 6.52
C LYS A 594 27.14 19.37 6.67
N ARG A 595 26.82 18.84 7.86
CA ARG A 595 26.84 17.39 8.09
C ARG A 595 25.69 16.71 7.35
N LEU A 596 24.50 17.30 7.39
CA LEU A 596 23.32 16.79 6.69
C LEU A 596 23.48 16.91 5.17
N TRP A 597 24.01 18.03 4.67
CA TRP A 597 24.29 18.21 3.23
C TRP A 597 25.21 17.11 2.67
N LYS A 598 26.28 16.75 3.40
CA LYS A 598 27.17 15.63 3.01
C LYS A 598 26.53 14.25 3.15
N ALA A 599 25.49 14.13 3.97
CA ALA A 599 24.81 12.88 4.26
C ALA A 599 23.82 12.45 3.19
N ILE A 600 23.22 13.42 2.51
CA ILE A 600 22.14 13.17 1.57
C ILE A 600 22.75 12.56 0.31
N ARG A 601 22.31 11.34 0.01
CA ARG A 601 22.58 10.63 -1.25
C ARG A 601 21.31 10.60 -2.06
N ILE A 602 21.43 10.73 -3.38
CA ILE A 602 20.29 10.83 -4.29
C ILE A 602 20.43 9.74 -5.35
N TYR A 603 19.33 9.01 -5.54
CA TYR A 603 19.21 7.98 -6.56
C TYR A 603 18.04 8.35 -7.46
N THR A 604 18.18 8.15 -8.76
CA THR A 604 17.09 8.28 -9.72
C THR A 604 17.03 7.01 -10.57
N LEU A 605 15.97 6.86 -11.35
CA LEU A 605 15.90 5.72 -12.26
C LEU A 605 17.05 5.75 -13.27
N ALA A 606 17.43 6.93 -13.75
CA ALA A 606 18.53 7.10 -14.69
C ALA A 606 19.90 6.82 -14.05
N SER A 607 20.13 7.27 -12.81
CA SER A 607 21.42 7.05 -12.14
C SER A 607 21.72 5.56 -11.91
N ILE A 608 20.68 4.74 -11.77
CA ILE A 608 20.78 3.30 -11.52
C ILE A 608 20.67 2.46 -12.80
N ALA A 609 19.87 2.87 -13.80
CA ALA A 609 19.59 2.07 -15.00
C ALA A 609 20.47 2.40 -16.22
N SER A 610 21.21 3.51 -16.22
CA SER A 610 22.05 3.86 -17.38
C SER A 610 23.30 2.99 -17.42
N ASP A 611 23.56 2.20 -18.46
CA ASP A 611 24.81 1.39 -18.60
C ASP A 611 26.11 2.23 -18.72
N ARG A 612 26.04 3.54 -18.51
CA ARG A 612 27.15 4.49 -18.61
C ARG A 612 27.75 4.84 -17.25
#